data_AF-A0A2M7KR47-F1
#
_entry.id   AF-A0A2M7KR47-F1
#
_cell.length_a   1.000
_cell.length_b   1.000
_cell.length_c   1.000
_cell.angle_alpha   90.00
_cell.angle_beta   90.00
_cell.angle_gamma   90.00
#
_symmetry.space_group_name_H-M   'P 1'
#
loop_
_entity.id
_entity.type
_entity.pdbx_description
1 polymer ?
#
loop_
_entity_poly.entity_id
_entity_poly.type
_entity_poly.pdbx_seq_one_letter_code
_entity_poly.pdbx_strand_id
1 'polypeptide(L)'
;MVFLKPRTFVVLDEIVTAAAADIQSLLHPATLRTEVEGNVIRIRGKDQSSLLVHMLLPESVVVRRDRHEGREPFLRLSAPASSAHAQFLTVLYPLRDADPQPKIGLATQGDDLVVHVEAGARRWEVTFAGLARAEATEAGTGVTDVSVLVRNAP
;
A
#
# COMPACT_ATOMS: atom_id res chain seq x y z
N MET A 1 0.00 5.12 8.60
CA MET A 1 -1.25 5.15 7.81
C MET A 1 -1.84 6.56 7.81
N VAL A 2 -2.36 7.01 6.66
CA VAL A 2 -3.01 8.33 6.46
C VAL A 2 -4.41 8.11 5.89
N PHE A 3 -5.41 8.82 6.44
CA PHE A 3 -6.78 8.80 5.92
C PHE A 3 -7.11 10.11 5.22
N LEU A 4 -7.34 10.05 3.90
CA LEU A 4 -7.73 11.18 3.06
C LEU A 4 -9.25 11.15 2.86
N LYS A 5 -9.93 12.19 3.37
CA LYS A 5 -11.39 12.27 3.29
C LYS A 5 -11.86 12.34 1.83
N PRO A 6 -12.91 11.60 1.43
CA PRO A 6 -13.86 10.97 2.33
C PRO A 6 -13.55 9.51 2.70
N ARG A 7 -12.63 8.81 2.02
CA ARG A 7 -12.56 7.33 2.13
C ARG A 7 -11.24 6.69 1.69
N THR A 8 -10.21 7.45 1.37
CA THR A 8 -8.96 6.90 0.83
C THR A 8 -7.95 6.69 1.94
N PHE A 9 -7.24 5.57 1.91
CA PHE A 9 -6.18 5.27 2.86
C PHE A 9 -4.85 5.17 2.11
N VAL A 10 -3.80 5.76 2.68
CA VAL A 10 -2.41 5.59 2.24
C VAL A 10 -1.67 4.90 3.37
N VAL A 11 -1.10 3.74 3.09
CA VAL A 11 -0.41 2.88 4.07
C VAL A 11 1.02 2.71 3.59
N LEU A 12 1.98 3.09 4.42
CA LEU A 12 3.39 2.77 4.26
C LEU A 12 3.77 1.84 5.39
N ASP A 13 4.18 0.63 5.04
CA ASP A 13 4.82 -0.31 5.94
C ASP A 13 6.30 -0.38 5.59
N GLU A 14 7.16 -0.22 6.58
CA GLU A 14 8.61 -0.39 6.45
C GLU A 14 9.06 -1.50 7.39
N ILE A 15 9.72 -2.51 6.83
CA ILE A 15 10.07 -3.73 7.53
C ILE A 15 11.57 -3.96 7.34
N VAL A 16 12.29 -4.06 8.45
CA VAL A 16 13.71 -4.36 8.46
C VAL A 16 13.96 -5.60 9.31
N THR A 17 14.72 -6.54 8.74
CA THR A 17 15.06 -7.83 9.35
C THR A 17 16.58 -7.97 9.44
N ALA A 18 17.06 -8.78 10.39
CA ALA A 18 18.50 -8.98 10.59
C ALA A 18 19.19 -9.69 9.41
N ALA A 19 18.44 -10.49 8.64
CA ALA A 19 18.91 -11.18 7.45
C ALA A 19 17.86 -11.08 6.34
N ALA A 20 18.27 -11.33 5.10
CA ALA A 20 17.35 -11.33 3.96
C ALA A 20 16.23 -12.35 4.16
N ALA A 21 14.98 -11.89 4.06
CA ALA A 21 13.79 -12.71 4.25
C ALA A 21 12.78 -12.48 3.12
N ASP A 22 11.88 -13.45 2.93
CA ASP A 22 10.68 -13.25 2.11
C ASP A 22 9.63 -12.51 2.94
N ILE A 23 9.65 -11.18 2.84
CA ILE A 23 8.73 -10.30 3.55
C ILE A 23 7.45 -10.16 2.71
N GLN A 24 6.30 -10.39 3.34
CA GLN A 24 5.01 -10.45 2.66
C GLN A 24 4.01 -9.49 3.33
N SER A 25 3.27 -8.74 2.51
CA SER A 25 2.06 -8.03 2.94
C SER A 25 0.84 -8.88 2.61
N LEU A 26 -0.10 -8.96 3.56
CA LEU A 26 -1.28 -9.82 3.45
C LEU A 26 -2.53 -8.96 3.27
N LEU A 27 -3.30 -9.25 2.23
CA LEU A 27 -4.57 -8.60 1.95
C LEU A 27 -5.69 -9.62 2.03
N HIS A 28 -6.63 -9.42 2.95
CA HIS A 28 -7.77 -10.31 3.18
C HIS A 28 -9.03 -9.73 2.53
N PRO A 29 -9.38 -10.14 1.29
CA PRO A 29 -10.59 -9.65 0.66
C PRO A 29 -11.80 -10.39 1.25
N ALA A 30 -12.83 -9.64 1.66
CA ALA A 30 -14.09 -10.22 2.16
C ALA A 30 -14.83 -11.07 1.11
N THR A 31 -14.45 -10.95 -0.17
CA THR A 31 -14.97 -11.74 -1.29
C THR A 31 -13.82 -12.21 -2.17
N LEU A 32 -14.04 -13.29 -2.93
CA LEU A 32 -13.02 -13.84 -3.82
C LEU A 32 -13.00 -13.27 -5.25
N ARG A 33 -13.83 -12.27 -5.53
CA ARG A 33 -13.89 -11.62 -6.85
C ARG A 33 -12.81 -10.56 -6.92
N THR A 34 -11.58 -11.01 -7.16
CA THR A 34 -10.39 -10.18 -7.26
C THR A 34 -9.85 -10.17 -8.68
N GLU A 35 -9.66 -8.98 -9.23
CA GLU A 35 -8.98 -8.75 -10.51
C GLU A 35 -7.61 -8.12 -10.22
N VAL A 36 -6.56 -8.62 -10.85
CA VAL A 36 -5.19 -8.13 -10.67
C VAL A 36 -4.66 -7.68 -12.03
N GLU A 37 -4.27 -6.42 -12.14
CA GLU A 37 -3.70 -5.82 -13.34
C GLU A 37 -2.44 -5.04 -12.95
N GLY A 38 -1.27 -5.62 -13.23
CA GLY A 38 0.00 -5.06 -12.79
C GLY A 38 0.05 -4.90 -11.26
N ASN A 39 0.25 -3.67 -10.81
CA ASN A 39 0.30 -3.28 -9.40
C ASN A 39 -1.05 -2.83 -8.83
N VAL A 40 -2.15 -3.01 -9.58
CA VAL A 40 -3.50 -2.65 -9.16
C VAL A 40 -4.32 -3.90 -8.89
N ILE A 41 -4.93 -3.98 -7.70
CA ILE A 41 -5.83 -5.06 -7.31
C ILE A 41 -7.22 -4.45 -7.12
N ARG A 42 -8.21 -4.97 -7.84
CA ARG A 42 -9.62 -4.63 -7.68
C ARG A 42 -10.34 -5.76 -6.96
N ILE A 43 -10.88 -5.48 -5.78
CA ILE A 43 -11.70 -6.41 -5.00
C ILE A 43 -13.16 -5.98 -5.16
N ARG A 44 -14.01 -6.81 -5.76
CA ARG A 44 -15.44 -6.51 -5.94
C ARG A 44 -16.26 -6.95 -4.72
N GLY A 45 -16.95 -6.00 -4.11
CA GLY A 45 -17.97 -6.25 -3.09
C GLY A 45 -19.24 -6.88 -3.67
N LYS A 46 -20.20 -7.16 -2.79
CA LYS A 46 -21.51 -7.72 -3.18
C LYS A 46 -22.43 -6.68 -3.84
N ASP A 47 -22.33 -5.42 -3.41
CA ASP A 47 -23.30 -4.36 -3.73
C ASP A 47 -22.72 -3.28 -4.65
N GLN A 48 -22.28 -3.64 -5.88
CA GLN A 48 -21.76 -2.67 -6.87
C GLN A 48 -20.69 -1.70 -6.32
N SER A 49 -19.94 -2.20 -5.34
CA SER A 49 -18.84 -1.51 -4.69
C SER A 49 -17.58 -2.30 -4.97
N SER A 50 -16.45 -1.60 -5.03
CA SER A 50 -15.16 -2.23 -5.13
C SER A 50 -14.14 -1.51 -4.27
N LEU A 51 -13.08 -2.22 -3.90
CA LEU A 51 -11.89 -1.63 -3.33
C LEU A 51 -10.79 -1.71 -4.39
N LEU A 52 -10.27 -0.56 -4.81
CA LEU A 52 -9.02 -0.50 -5.55
C LEU A 52 -7.87 -0.42 -4.55
N VAL A 53 -6.87 -1.26 -4.78
CA VAL A 53 -5.64 -1.29 -4.02
C VAL A 53 -4.51 -1.07 -5.02
N HIS A 54 -3.86 0.09 -4.93
CA HIS A 54 -2.69 0.43 -5.73
C HIS A 54 -1.44 0.17 -4.92
N MET A 55 -0.61 -0.77 -5.35
CA MET A 55 0.71 -1.03 -4.79
C MET A 55 1.73 -0.11 -5.47
N LEU A 56 2.21 0.91 -4.76
CA LEU A 56 3.20 1.85 -5.27
C LEU A 56 4.62 1.38 -4.96
N LEU A 57 4.81 0.70 -3.84
CA LEU A 57 6.05 -0.01 -3.51
C LEU A 57 5.74 -1.43 -3.02
N PRO A 58 6.58 -2.42 -3.38
CA PRO A 58 7.64 -2.34 -4.39
C PRO A 58 7.08 -2.06 -5.80
N GLU A 59 7.88 -1.48 -6.71
CA GLU A 59 7.43 -1.16 -8.09
C GLU A 59 6.92 -2.38 -8.86
N SER A 60 7.48 -3.54 -8.56
CA SER A 60 7.00 -4.84 -9.02
C SER A 60 6.57 -5.66 -7.81
N VAL A 61 5.31 -6.11 -7.84
CA VAL A 61 4.73 -6.94 -6.79
C VAL A 61 4.32 -8.29 -7.35
N VAL A 62 4.67 -9.36 -6.65
CA VAL A 62 4.18 -10.71 -6.95
C VAL A 62 2.91 -10.92 -6.12
N VAL A 63 1.77 -11.04 -6.80
CA VAL A 63 0.47 -11.30 -6.15
C VAL A 63 0.14 -12.79 -6.27
N ARG A 64 0.01 -13.47 -5.14
CA ARG A 64 -0.44 -14.88 -5.08
C ARG A 64 -1.69 -15.00 -4.24
N ARG A 65 -2.62 -15.82 -4.72
CA ARG A 65 -3.82 -16.15 -3.95
C ARG A 65 -3.57 -17.43 -3.17
N ASP A 66 -3.78 -17.33 -1.87
CA ASP A 66 -3.51 -18.39 -0.92
C ASP A 66 -4.73 -18.70 -0.06
N ARG A 67 -4.68 -19.88 0.56
CA ARG A 67 -5.64 -20.31 1.56
C ARG A 67 -4.90 -21.12 2.62
N HIS A 68 -5.10 -20.75 3.88
CA HIS A 68 -4.71 -21.59 5.01
C HIS A 68 -5.90 -22.46 5.42
N GLU A 69 -5.67 -23.70 5.86
CA GLU A 69 -6.75 -24.59 6.26
C GLU A 69 -7.66 -23.93 7.31
N GLY A 70 -8.97 -24.01 7.10
CA GLY A 70 -9.97 -23.40 7.98
C GLY A 70 -10.05 -21.86 7.94
N ARG A 71 -9.25 -21.17 7.12
CA ARG A 71 -9.30 -19.69 7.00
C ARG A 71 -9.89 -19.22 5.69
N GLU A 72 -10.38 -17.99 5.71
CA GLU A 72 -10.75 -17.26 4.51
C GLU A 72 -9.52 -17.06 3.62
N PRO A 73 -9.70 -17.15 2.29
CA PRO A 73 -8.63 -16.92 1.32
C PRO A 73 -8.10 -15.50 1.41
N PHE A 74 -6.81 -15.33 1.09
CA PHE A 74 -6.13 -14.04 1.13
C PHE A 74 -5.17 -13.90 -0.05
N LEU A 75 -4.73 -12.68 -0.29
CA LEU A 75 -3.69 -12.36 -1.26
C LEU A 75 -2.37 -12.13 -0.50
N ARG A 76 -1.33 -12.82 -0.94
CA ARG A 76 0.06 -12.53 -0.57
C ARG A 76 0.65 -11.58 -1.58
N LEU A 77 1.23 -10.50 -1.07
CA LEU A 77 1.89 -9.46 -1.83
C LEU A 77 3.36 -9.48 -1.41
N SER A 78 4.23 -9.91 -2.33
CA SER A 78 5.66 -10.05 -2.06
C SER A 78 6.47 -9.18 -3.00
N ALA A 79 7.64 -8.73 -2.53
CA ALA A 79 8.69 -8.27 -3.43
C ALA A 79 9.20 -9.44 -4.29
N PRO A 80 9.81 -9.18 -5.47
CA PRO A 80 10.29 -10.26 -6.36
C PRO A 80 11.46 -11.06 -5.78
N ALA A 81 12.19 -10.49 -4.82
CA ALA A 81 13.35 -11.10 -4.19
C ALA A 81 13.33 -10.88 -2.67
N SER A 82 13.94 -11.82 -1.94
CA SER A 82 14.15 -11.67 -0.50
C SER A 82 15.06 -10.48 -0.20
N SER A 83 14.75 -9.75 0.86
CA SER A 83 15.50 -8.56 1.28
C SER A 83 15.54 -8.47 2.79
N ALA A 84 16.57 -7.82 3.32
CA ALA A 84 16.64 -7.46 4.74
C ALA A 84 15.83 -6.17 5.03
N HIS A 85 15.40 -5.46 3.99
CA HIS A 85 14.63 -4.23 4.08
C HIS A 85 13.57 -4.21 2.98
N ALA A 86 12.30 -4.05 3.35
CA ALA A 86 11.19 -3.95 2.42
C ALA A 86 10.25 -2.81 2.80
N GLN A 87 9.77 -2.08 1.79
CA GLN A 87 8.75 -1.08 1.94
C GLN A 87 7.52 -1.49 1.11
N PHE A 88 6.35 -1.45 1.74
CA PHE A 88 5.06 -1.64 1.08
C PHE A 88 4.29 -0.34 1.18
N LEU A 89 4.10 0.32 0.03
CA LEU A 89 3.35 1.56 -0.05
C LEU A 89 2.07 1.29 -0.83
N THR A 90 0.94 1.38 -0.15
CA THR A 90 -0.35 0.97 -0.68
C THR A 90 -1.37 2.11 -0.56
N VAL A 91 -2.10 2.38 -1.64
CA VAL A 91 -3.26 3.27 -1.62
C VAL A 91 -4.53 2.45 -1.77
N LEU A 92 -5.40 2.51 -0.76
CA LEU A 92 -6.70 1.84 -0.75
C LEU A 92 -7.80 2.86 -1.03
N TYR A 93 -8.56 2.62 -2.10
CA TYR A 93 -9.61 3.51 -2.56
C TYR A 93 -10.93 2.75 -2.75
N PRO A 94 -11.91 2.90 -1.83
CA PRO A 94 -13.24 2.35 -2.02
C PRO A 94 -13.99 3.10 -3.13
N LEU A 95 -14.40 2.37 -4.17
CA LEU A 95 -15.21 2.82 -5.30
C LEU A 95 -16.65 2.30 -5.20
N ARG A 96 -17.58 3.10 -5.69
CA ARG A 96 -18.90 2.71 -6.20
C ARG A 96 -18.82 2.70 -7.73
N ASP A 97 -19.71 1.96 -8.40
CA ASP A 97 -19.68 1.83 -9.87
C ASP A 97 -19.68 3.17 -10.64
N ALA A 98 -20.30 4.22 -10.09
CA ALA A 98 -20.36 5.55 -10.71
C ALA A 98 -19.14 6.46 -10.38
N ASP A 99 -18.25 6.03 -9.49
CA ASP A 99 -17.11 6.85 -9.10
C ASP A 99 -16.03 6.84 -10.20
N PRO A 100 -15.43 7.99 -10.54
CA PRO A 100 -14.27 8.01 -11.41
C PRO A 100 -13.10 7.26 -10.76
N GLN A 101 -12.34 6.53 -11.56
CA GLN A 101 -11.13 5.85 -11.08
C GLN A 101 -10.10 6.90 -10.63
N PRO A 102 -9.49 6.75 -9.43
CA PRO A 102 -8.49 7.69 -8.97
C PRO A 102 -7.23 7.61 -9.84
N LYS A 103 -6.55 8.73 -10.03
CA LYS A 103 -5.17 8.73 -10.53
C LYS A 103 -4.24 8.78 -9.33
N ILE A 104 -3.35 7.80 -9.25
CA ILE A 104 -2.44 7.64 -8.13
C ILE A 104 -1.03 7.58 -8.70
N GLY A 105 -0.12 8.37 -8.14
CA GLY A 105 1.27 8.43 -8.53
C GLY A 105 2.19 8.42 -7.32
N LEU A 106 3.41 7.96 -7.54
CA LEU A 106 4.52 8.03 -6.59
C LEU A 106 5.64 8.83 -7.22
N ALA A 107 6.24 9.72 -6.44
CA ALA A 107 7.48 10.40 -6.77
C ALA A 107 8.43 10.32 -5.57
N THR A 108 9.73 10.33 -5.85
CA THR A 108 10.78 10.47 -4.84
C THR A 108 11.35 11.87 -4.93
N GLN A 109 11.43 12.59 -3.80
CA GLN A 109 11.98 13.93 -3.71
C GLN A 109 13.06 13.97 -2.64
N GLY A 110 14.33 13.84 -3.05
CA GLY A 110 15.41 13.59 -2.10
C GLY A 110 15.21 12.23 -1.44
N ASP A 111 15.15 12.20 -0.11
CA ASP A 111 14.87 10.99 0.68
C ASP A 111 13.38 10.80 0.98
N ASP A 112 12.52 11.70 0.52
CA ASP A 112 11.09 11.68 0.80
C ASP A 112 10.31 10.89 -0.26
N LEU A 113 9.31 10.12 0.18
CA LEU A 113 8.31 9.51 -0.70
C LEU A 113 7.08 10.41 -0.77
N VAL A 114 6.69 10.81 -1.98
CA VAL A 114 5.57 11.69 -2.25
C VAL A 114 4.50 10.94 -3.02
N VAL A 115 3.36 10.69 -2.38
CA VAL A 115 2.18 10.07 -2.98
C VAL A 115 1.22 11.15 -3.44
N HIS A 116 0.91 11.14 -4.74
CA HIS A 116 -0.11 11.99 -5.33
C HIS A 116 -1.39 11.19 -5.53
N VAL A 117 -2.53 11.70 -5.04
CA VAL A 117 -3.85 11.09 -5.23
C VAL A 117 -4.80 12.12 -5.81
N GLU A 118 -5.29 11.89 -7.02
CA GLU A 118 -6.36 12.67 -7.65
C GLU A 118 -7.63 11.82 -7.73
N ALA A 119 -8.72 12.27 -7.11
CA ALA A 119 -10.01 11.59 -7.13
C ALA A 119 -11.17 12.57 -7.29
N GLY A 120 -11.81 12.54 -8.46
CA GLY A 120 -12.82 13.54 -8.83
C GLY A 120 -12.21 14.94 -8.84
N ALA A 121 -12.83 15.88 -8.11
CA ALA A 121 -12.35 17.26 -7.99
C ALA A 121 -11.30 17.46 -6.86
N ARG A 122 -10.81 16.38 -6.23
CA ARG A 122 -9.91 16.48 -5.08
C ARG A 122 -8.52 15.96 -5.41
N ARG A 123 -7.51 16.65 -4.88
CA ARG A 123 -6.10 16.31 -5.08
C ARG A 123 -5.37 16.37 -3.76
N TRP A 124 -4.68 15.29 -3.42
CA TRP A 124 -3.83 15.21 -2.23
C TRP A 124 -2.40 14.91 -2.61
N GLU A 125 -1.50 15.50 -1.84
CA GLU A 125 -0.09 15.16 -1.77
C GLU A 125 0.17 14.67 -0.34
N VAL A 126 0.65 13.43 -0.22
CA VAL A 126 1.06 12.82 1.05
C VAL A 126 2.56 12.59 0.98
N THR A 127 3.30 13.29 1.83
CA THR A 127 4.75 13.17 1.93
C THR A 127 5.11 12.36 3.17
N PHE A 128 5.87 11.29 2.98
CA PHE A 128 6.53 10.54 4.04
C PHE A 128 7.99 10.97 4.05
N ALA A 129 8.36 11.76 5.05
CA ALA A 129 9.69 12.31 5.23
C ALA A 129 10.41 11.66 6.42
N GLY A 130 11.73 11.68 6.39
CA GLY A 130 12.54 11.09 7.46
C GLY A 130 12.49 9.56 7.46
N LEU A 131 12.32 8.95 6.29
CA LEU A 131 12.54 7.51 6.08
C LEU A 131 14.05 7.22 6.14
N ALA A 132 14.66 7.49 7.29
CA ALA A 132 16.01 7.03 7.56
C ALA A 132 16.00 5.51 7.44
N ARG A 133 17.01 4.93 6.80
CA ARG A 133 17.22 3.47 6.73
C ARG A 133 17.15 2.94 8.16
N ALA A 134 16.01 2.41 8.57
CA ALA A 134 15.86 1.83 9.88
C ALA A 134 16.91 0.72 9.98
N GLU A 135 17.83 0.81 10.93
CA GLU A 135 18.85 -0.22 11.11
C GLU A 135 18.23 -1.35 11.94
N ALA A 136 18.47 -2.60 11.53
CA ALA A 136 18.09 -3.76 12.32
C ALA A 136 18.91 -3.77 13.61
N THR A 137 18.37 -3.23 14.70
CA THR A 137 18.98 -3.40 16.03
C THR A 137 18.70 -4.82 16.53
N GLU A 138 19.69 -5.48 17.15
CA GLU A 138 19.55 -6.81 17.77
C GLU A 138 18.38 -6.89 18.78
N ALA A 139 17.90 -5.74 19.28
CA ALA A 139 16.80 -5.62 20.24
C ALA A 139 15.39 -5.44 19.62
N GLY A 140 15.24 -5.54 18.30
CA GLY A 140 13.93 -5.65 17.64
C GLY A 140 12.99 -4.45 17.75
N THR A 141 13.45 -3.28 18.21
CA THR A 141 12.62 -2.07 18.32
C THR A 141 13.41 -0.81 17.98
N GLY A 142 13.56 -0.54 16.67
CA GLY A 142 13.88 0.79 16.18
C GLY A 142 12.58 1.55 15.94
N VAL A 143 12.37 2.66 16.65
CA VAL A 143 11.31 3.63 16.30
C VAL A 143 11.95 4.63 15.36
N THR A 144 11.57 4.61 14.09
CA THR A 144 11.92 5.67 13.14
C THR A 144 10.83 6.74 13.19
N ASP A 145 11.20 7.97 13.50
CA ASP A 145 10.28 9.11 13.46
C ASP A 145 9.95 9.45 12.00
N VAL A 146 8.89 8.85 11.47
CA VAL A 146 8.37 9.18 10.14
C VAL A 146 7.47 10.41 10.26
N SER A 147 7.88 11.51 9.63
CA SER A 147 7.05 12.71 9.53
C SER A 147 6.10 12.58 8.34
N VAL A 148 4.81 12.82 8.58
CA VAL A 148 3.79 12.77 7.53
C VAL A 148 3.21 14.16 7.31
N LEU A 149 3.37 14.69 6.10
CA LEU A 149 2.74 15.94 5.67
C LEU A 149 1.63 15.62 4.67
N VAL A 150 0.45 16.22 4.86
CA VAL A 150 -0.68 16.09 3.94
C VAL A 150 -1.05 17.47 3.43
N ARG A 151 -1.01 17.66 2.11
CA ARG A 151 -1.48 18.87 1.43
C ARG A 151 -2.69 18.54 0.58
N ASN A 152 -3.70 19.39 0.65
CA ASN A 152 -4.84 19.36 -0.26
C ASN A 152 -4.59 20.42 -1.33
N ALA A 153 -4.31 20.00 -2.56
CA ALA A 153 -4.09 20.91 -3.67
C ALA A 153 -5.44 21.38 -4.24
N PRO A 154 -5.56 22.67 -4.61
CA PRO A 154 -6.77 23.20 -5.24
C PRO A 154 -7.07 22.58 -6.61
#